data_AF-A0A838JAI3-F1
#
_entry.id   AF-A0A838JAI3-F1
#
_cell.length_a   1.000
_cell.length_b   1.000
_cell.length_c   1.000
_cell.angle_alpha   90.00
_cell.angle_beta   90.00
_cell.angle_gamma   90.00
#
_symmetry.space_group_name_H-M   'P 1'
#
loop_
_entity.id
_entity.type
_entity.pdbx_description
1 polymer ?
#
loop_
_entity_poly.entity_id
_entity_poly.type
_entity_poly.pdbx_seq_one_letter_code
_entity_poly.pdbx_strand_id
1 'polypeptide(L)'
;MIQTLPLVLFIVMMELSIGSFFVLFLLDWRDEVKRGFLVSYAIIYLFLTGLTYLFQQNFANADLLNTYANLDKTWTSYQGITLLLFLLLMLPYNLFLLMDKRAGVDGRTDDTTGRTSLVRLLRLVSGSLG
;
A
#
# COMPACT_ATOMS: atom_id res chain seq x y z
N MET A 1 7.08 29.37 7.52
CA MET A 1 7.34 28.09 8.22
C MET A 1 6.07 27.27 8.46
N ILE A 2 4.91 27.85 8.81
CA ILE A 2 3.65 27.08 8.98
C ILE A 2 3.13 26.45 7.66
N GLN A 3 3.38 27.08 6.50
CA GLN A 3 2.93 26.55 5.21
C GLN A 3 3.70 25.30 4.73
N THR A 4 4.93 25.06 5.19
CA THR A 4 5.74 23.90 4.75
C THR A 4 5.46 22.64 5.56
N LEU A 5 4.76 22.75 6.69
CA LEU A 5 4.46 21.62 7.57
C LEU A 5 3.48 20.61 6.93
N PRO A 6 2.35 21.03 6.31
CA PRO A 6 1.46 20.12 5.60
C PRO A 6 2.17 19.35 4.49
N LEU A 7 3.11 20.02 3.79
CA LEU A 7 3.89 19.43 2.72
C LEU A 7 4.80 18.31 3.23
N VAL A 8 5.63 18.59 4.24
CA VAL A 8 6.55 17.59 4.80
C VAL A 8 5.77 16.42 5.39
N LEU A 9 4.66 16.71 6.08
CA LEU A 9 3.77 15.69 6.62
C LEU A 9 3.19 14.82 5.51
N PHE A 10 2.75 15.41 4.39
CA PHE A 10 2.25 14.64 3.24
C PHE A 10 3.32 13.70 2.69
N ILE A 11 4.54 14.19 2.45
CA ILE A 11 5.63 13.38 1.89
C ILE A 11 5.93 12.19 2.80
N VAL A 12 6.06 12.44 4.11
CA VAL A 12 6.32 11.38 5.10
C VAL A 12 5.17 10.37 5.14
N MET A 13 3.91 10.83 5.12
CA MET A 13 2.74 9.95 5.14
C MET A 13 2.62 9.12 3.86
N MET A 14 2.98 9.70 2.71
CA MET A 14 3.03 9.00 1.43
C MET A 14 4.08 7.88 1.46
N GLU A 15 5.31 8.19 1.87
CA GLU A 15 6.39 7.20 1.97
C GLU A 15 6.05 6.10 2.98
N LEU A 16 5.46 6.45 4.12
CA LEU A 16 4.98 5.47 5.10
C LEU A 16 3.88 4.57 4.53
N SER A 17 2.93 5.14 3.78
CA SER A 17 1.86 4.37 3.15
C SER A 17 2.43 3.35 2.16
N ILE A 18 3.33 3.79 1.27
CA ILE A 18 3.97 2.93 0.27
C ILE A 18 4.88 1.89 0.95
N GLY A 19 5.72 2.31 1.90
CA GLY A 19 6.60 1.42 2.64
C GLY A 19 5.84 0.35 3.43
N SER A 20 4.71 0.73 4.05
CA SER A 20 3.85 -0.20 4.78
C SER A 20 3.24 -1.27 3.88
N PHE A 21 2.87 -0.90 2.65
CA PHE A 21 2.43 -1.86 1.63
C PHE A 21 3.51 -2.89 1.33
N PHE A 22 4.74 -2.44 1.04
CA PHE A 22 5.86 -3.32 0.72
C PHE A 22 6.18 -4.28 1.87
N VAL A 23 6.22 -3.78 3.11
CA VAL A 23 6.44 -4.64 4.28
C VAL A 23 5.35 -5.69 4.38
N LEU A 24 4.08 -5.32 4.21
CA LEU A 24 2.98 -6.25 4.29
C LEU A 24 3.01 -7.29 3.15
N PHE A 25 3.35 -6.87 1.94
CA PHE A 25 3.54 -7.76 0.79
C PHE A 25 4.69 -8.76 1.02
N LEU A 26 5.82 -8.31 1.55
CA LEU A 26 6.97 -9.18 1.86
C LEU A 26 6.65 -10.17 2.99
N LEU A 27 5.90 -9.74 4.01
CA LEU A 27 5.46 -10.62 5.10
C LEU A 27 4.46 -11.68 4.63
N ASP A 28 3.54 -11.30 3.73
CA ASP A 28 2.61 -12.23 3.07
C ASP A 28 3.37 -13.22 2.17
N TRP A 29 4.34 -12.74 1.39
CA TRP A 29 5.19 -13.61 0.56
C TRP A 29 5.91 -14.69 1.38
N ARG A 30 6.44 -14.31 2.56
CA ARG A 30 7.24 -15.20 3.41
C ARG A 30 6.41 -16.25 4.15
N ASP A 31 5.08 -16.14 4.18
CA ASP A 31 4.17 -16.98 4.99
C ASP A 31 4.60 -17.11 6.46
N GLU A 32 5.14 -16.05 7.05
CA GLU A 32 5.66 -16.11 8.43
C GLU A 32 4.71 -15.54 9.47
N VAL A 33 3.62 -14.92 9.04
CA VAL A 33 2.68 -14.22 9.91
C VAL A 33 1.28 -14.81 9.78
N LYS A 34 0.50 -14.77 10.88
CA LYS A 34 -0.89 -15.28 10.89
C LYS A 34 -1.80 -14.45 10.01
N ARG A 35 -2.83 -15.08 9.43
CA ARG A 35 -3.85 -14.39 8.62
C ARG A 35 -4.48 -13.20 9.33
N GLY A 36 -4.83 -13.37 10.61
CA GLY A 36 -5.48 -12.32 11.40
C GLY A 36 -4.66 -11.04 11.49
N PHE A 37 -3.33 -11.17 11.58
CA PHE A 37 -2.42 -10.03 11.56
C PHE A 37 -2.32 -9.41 10.16
N LEU A 38 -2.18 -10.24 9.11
CA LEU A 38 -2.14 -9.72 7.74
C LEU A 38 -3.40 -8.91 7.41
N VAL A 39 -4.58 -9.43 7.76
CA VAL A 39 -5.86 -8.75 7.51
C VAL A 39 -5.99 -7.46 8.30
N SER A 40 -5.65 -7.46 9.60
CA SER A 40 -5.79 -6.25 10.42
C SER A 40 -4.87 -5.14 9.91
N TYR A 41 -3.62 -5.44 9.62
CA TYR A 41 -2.67 -4.46 9.10
C TYR A 41 -3.00 -4.02 7.67
N ALA A 42 -3.49 -4.92 6.81
CA ALA A 42 -3.91 -4.55 5.46
C ALA A 42 -5.07 -3.55 5.47
N ILE A 43 -6.04 -3.70 6.39
CA ILE A 43 -7.15 -2.74 6.57
C ILE A 43 -6.62 -1.41 7.12
N ILE A 44 -5.74 -1.45 8.13
CA ILE A 44 -5.15 -0.24 8.72
C ILE A 44 -4.39 0.56 7.65
N TYR A 45 -3.56 -0.12 6.86
CA TYR A 45 -2.76 0.53 5.82
C TYR A 45 -3.61 1.00 4.63
N LEU A 46 -4.69 0.30 4.30
CA LEU A 46 -5.67 0.79 3.33
C LEU A 46 -6.31 2.10 3.81
N PHE A 47 -6.72 2.14 5.09
CA PHE A 47 -7.28 3.35 5.69
C PHE A 47 -6.26 4.49 5.75
N LEU A 48 -5.01 4.21 6.16
CA LEU A 48 -3.92 5.17 6.18
C LEU A 48 -3.63 5.74 4.79
N THR A 49 -3.54 4.89 3.77
CA THR A 49 -3.29 5.30 2.38
C THR A 49 -4.46 6.12 1.85
N GLY A 50 -5.70 5.72 2.15
CA GLY A 50 -6.91 6.48 1.78
C GLY A 50 -6.96 7.86 2.45
N LEU A 51 -6.64 7.95 3.74
CA LEU A 51 -6.54 9.23 4.45
C LEU A 51 -5.42 10.11 3.89
N THR A 52 -4.28 9.51 3.54
CA THR A 52 -3.15 10.23 2.92
C THR A 52 -3.55 10.79 1.56
N TYR A 53 -4.33 10.05 0.79
CA TYR A 53 -4.88 10.53 -0.49
C TYR A 53 -5.88 11.66 -0.30
N LEU A 54 -6.78 11.56 0.68
CA LEU A 54 -7.69 12.66 1.02
C LEU A 54 -6.92 13.90 1.51
N PHE A 55 -5.87 13.70 2.31
CA PHE A 55 -5.00 14.79 2.77
C PHE A 55 -4.33 15.50 1.60
N GLN A 56 -3.83 14.75 0.62
CA GLN A 56 -3.26 15.29 -0.61
C GLN A 56 -4.27 16.20 -1.33
N GLN A 57 -5.50 15.73 -1.54
CA GLN A 57 -6.52 16.50 -2.27
C GLN A 57 -6.91 17.82 -1.59
N ASN A 58 -6.87 17.87 -0.26
CA ASN A 58 -7.31 19.04 0.50
C ASN A 58 -6.17 20.02 0.85
N PHE A 59 -4.96 19.53 1.08
CA PHE A 59 -3.87 20.32 1.69
C PHE A 59 -2.54 20.27 0.94
N ALA A 60 -2.37 19.33 0.00
CA ALA A 60 -1.10 19.08 -0.68
C ALA A 60 -1.33 18.69 -2.15
N ASN A 61 -2.15 19.47 -2.87
CA ASN A 61 -2.39 19.26 -4.29
C ASN A 61 -1.19 19.75 -5.14
N ALA A 62 -0.99 19.18 -6.33
CA ALA A 62 0.17 19.44 -7.19
C ALA A 62 0.40 20.93 -7.47
N ASP A 63 -0.68 21.71 -7.65
CA ASP A 63 -0.59 23.16 -7.86
C ASP A 63 0.00 23.90 -6.66
N LEU A 64 -0.36 23.48 -5.44
CA LEU A 64 0.20 24.01 -4.19
C LEU A 64 1.67 23.59 -4.03
N LEU A 65 2.01 22.35 -4.40
CA LEU A 65 3.37 21.83 -4.33
C LEU A 65 4.31 22.55 -5.30
N ASN A 66 3.84 22.84 -6.51
CA ASN A 66 4.61 23.48 -7.55
C ASN A 66 4.84 24.99 -7.32
N THR A 67 4.19 25.56 -6.30
CA THR A 67 4.42 26.94 -5.85
C THR A 67 5.77 27.08 -5.11
N TYR A 68 6.33 25.98 -4.58
CA TYR A 68 7.63 26.00 -3.91
C TYR A 68 8.80 25.96 -4.89
N ALA A 69 9.64 26.99 -4.88
CA ALA A 69 10.75 27.14 -5.82
C ALA A 69 11.89 26.12 -5.64
N ASN A 70 12.08 25.59 -4.43
CA ASN A 70 13.19 24.70 -4.10
C ASN A 70 12.81 23.20 -4.14
N LEU A 71 11.57 22.86 -4.47
CA LEU A 71 11.18 21.47 -4.66
C LEU A 71 11.39 21.04 -6.10
N ASP A 72 11.83 19.80 -6.27
CA ASP A 72 11.85 19.15 -7.57
C ASP A 72 10.42 18.95 -8.06
N LYS A 73 10.05 19.77 -9.06
CA LYS A 73 8.71 19.79 -9.66
C LYS A 73 8.40 18.50 -10.41
N THR A 74 9.41 17.81 -10.91
CA THR A 74 9.24 16.52 -11.57
C THR A 74 8.85 15.47 -10.54
N TRP A 75 9.53 15.44 -9.39
CA TRP A 75 9.21 14.54 -8.28
C TRP A 75 7.79 14.77 -7.72
N THR A 76 7.44 16.02 -7.40
CA THR A 76 6.12 16.36 -6.81
C THR A 76 4.96 16.02 -7.72
N SER A 77 5.14 16.13 -9.04
CA SER A 77 4.10 15.83 -10.03
C SER A 77 3.74 14.33 -10.06
N TYR A 78 4.70 13.44 -9.77
CA TYR A 78 4.45 11.99 -9.74
C TYR A 78 3.92 11.48 -8.39
N GLN A 79 3.99 12.28 -7.34
CA GLN A 79 3.59 11.82 -6.01
C GLN A 79 2.12 11.40 -5.95
N GLY A 80 1.24 12.23 -6.51
CA GLY A 80 -0.19 11.96 -6.49
C GLY A 80 -0.60 10.72 -7.26
N ILE A 81 -0.04 10.54 -8.47
CA ILE A 81 -0.36 9.36 -9.29
C ILE A 81 0.20 8.08 -8.67
N THR A 82 1.39 8.16 -8.06
CA THR A 82 2.00 7.01 -7.36
C THR A 82 1.14 6.59 -6.18
N LEU A 83 0.71 7.53 -5.33
CA LEU A 83 -0.17 7.23 -4.19
C LEU A 83 -1.50 6.62 -4.64
N LEU A 84 -2.09 7.16 -5.71
CA LEU A 84 -3.33 6.64 -6.29
C LEU A 84 -3.16 5.21 -6.82
N LEU A 85 -2.05 4.91 -7.50
CA LEU A 85 -1.74 3.56 -7.98
C LEU A 85 -1.62 2.57 -6.81
N PHE A 86 -0.91 2.93 -5.74
CA PHE A 86 -0.78 2.08 -4.56
C PHE A 86 -2.11 1.89 -3.81
N LEU A 87 -2.95 2.94 -3.74
CA LEU A 87 -4.30 2.81 -3.20
C LEU A 87 -5.14 1.85 -4.03
N LEU A 88 -5.09 1.97 -5.36
CA LEU A 88 -5.81 1.11 -6.29
C LEU A 88 -5.29 -0.33 -6.25
N LEU A 89 -4.01 -0.54 -5.96
CA LEU A 89 -3.39 -1.86 -5.77
C LEU A 89 -3.75 -2.47 -4.41
N MET A 90 -3.83 -1.66 -3.35
CA MET A 90 -4.21 -2.11 -2.02
C MET A 90 -5.64 -2.61 -1.93
N LEU A 91 -6.57 -2.05 -2.72
CA LEU A 91 -7.97 -2.48 -2.75
C LEU A 91 -8.16 -3.94 -3.19
N PRO A 92 -7.70 -4.38 -4.37
CA PRO A 92 -7.79 -5.77 -4.80
C PRO A 92 -6.93 -6.67 -3.90
N TYR A 93 -5.76 -6.20 -3.44
CA TYR A 93 -4.94 -6.94 -2.49
C TYR A 93 -5.73 -7.28 -1.21
N ASN A 94 -6.38 -6.29 -0.58
CA ASN A 94 -7.21 -6.49 0.61
C ASN A 94 -8.39 -7.41 0.32
N LEU A 95 -9.07 -7.24 -0.82
CA LEU A 95 -10.19 -8.09 -1.21
C LEU A 95 -9.75 -9.56 -1.32
N PHE A 96 -8.65 -9.83 -2.01
CA PHE A 96 -8.12 -11.19 -2.15
C PHE A 96 -7.65 -11.76 -0.82
N LEU A 97 -7.03 -10.95 0.05
CA LEU A 97 -6.58 -11.38 1.38
C LEU A 97 -7.76 -11.76 2.28
N LEU A 98 -8.86 -11.01 2.22
CA LEU A 98 -10.09 -11.30 2.96
C LEU A 98 -10.74 -12.61 2.49
N MET A 99 -10.81 -12.82 1.18
CA MET A 99 -11.41 -14.02 0.57
C MET A 99 -10.61 -15.30 0.84
N ASP A 100 -9.30 -15.19 1.01
CA ASP A 100 -8.43 -16.35 1.18
C ASP A 100 -8.33 -16.76 2.65
N LYS A 101 -8.87 -17.94 2.94
CA LYS A 101 -8.85 -18.54 4.28
C LYS A 101 -7.51 -19.23 4.59
N ARG A 102 -6.61 -19.38 3.60
CA ARG A 102 -5.30 -20.04 3.73
C ARG A 102 -4.12 -19.06 3.71
N ALA A 103 -4.37 -17.75 3.87
CA ALA A 103 -3.29 -16.76 3.86
C ALA A 103 -2.39 -16.88 5.11
N GLY A 104 -1.09 -16.58 4.95
CA GLY A 104 -0.11 -16.63 6.04
C GLY A 104 0.22 -18.05 6.51
N VAL A 105 0.71 -18.16 7.76
CA VAL A 105 1.13 -19.44 8.37
C VAL A 105 0.02 -20.51 8.35
N ASP A 106 -1.24 -20.09 8.37
CA ASP A 106 -2.41 -20.97 8.37
C ASP A 106 -2.55 -21.78 7.06
N GLY A 107 -1.90 -21.34 5.97
CA GLY A 107 -1.81 -22.09 4.71
C GLY A 107 -0.68 -23.12 4.67
N ARG A 108 0.30 -23.03 5.58
CA ARG A 108 1.51 -23.87 5.57
C ARG A 108 1.26 -25.30 6.06
N THR A 109 0.14 -25.55 6.73
CA THR A 109 -0.17 -26.84 7.36
C THR A 109 -0.77 -27.90 6.43
N ASP A 110 -1.16 -27.55 5.19
CA ASP A 110 -1.90 -28.47 4.29
C ASP A 110 -1.13 -28.88 3.01
N ASP A 111 0.13 -28.47 2.82
CA ASP A 111 0.83 -28.61 1.52
C ASP A 111 1.66 -29.91 1.41
N THR A 112 0.98 -31.06 1.53
CA THR A 112 1.46 -32.35 0.99
C THR A 112 0.91 -32.66 -0.40
N THR A 113 0.12 -31.77 -1.00
CA THR A 113 -0.41 -31.98 -2.35
C THR A 113 -0.35 -30.69 -3.16
N GLY A 114 0.67 -30.60 -4.01
CA GLY A 114 0.99 -29.49 -4.90
C GLY A 114 -0.17 -28.94 -5.72
N ARG A 115 -0.98 -28.09 -5.07
CA ARG A 115 -1.92 -27.17 -5.70
C ARG A 115 -1.59 -25.80 -5.16
N THR A 116 -0.58 -25.18 -5.78
CA THR A 116 -0.40 -23.73 -5.76
C THR A 116 -1.72 -23.10 -6.18
N SER A 117 -2.50 -22.67 -5.20
CA SER A 117 -3.81 -22.04 -5.39
C SER A 117 -3.66 -20.93 -6.42
N LEU A 118 -4.41 -21.00 -7.53
CA LEU A 118 -4.44 -19.95 -8.55
C LEU A 118 -4.75 -18.58 -7.92
N VAL A 119 -5.44 -18.55 -6.78
CA VAL A 119 -5.72 -17.33 -6.02
C VAL A 119 -4.44 -16.74 -5.41
N ARG A 120 -3.49 -17.57 -4.98
CA ARG A 120 -2.19 -17.15 -4.47
C ARG A 120 -1.30 -16.63 -5.59
N LEU A 121 -1.28 -17.31 -6.73
CA LEU A 121 -0.60 -16.83 -7.93
C LEU A 121 -1.22 -15.53 -8.45
N LEU A 122 -2.55 -15.42 -8.53
CA LEU A 122 -3.22 -14.20 -8.95
C LEU A 122 -2.98 -13.04 -7.97
N ARG A 123 -2.90 -13.29 -6.65
CA ARG A 123 -2.52 -12.26 -5.67
C ARG A 123 -1.07 -11.82 -5.87
N LEU A 124 -0.14 -12.75 -5.98
CA LEU A 124 1.28 -12.46 -6.17
C LEU A 124 1.52 -11.75 -7.50
N VAL A 125 0.93 -12.22 -8.59
CA VAL A 125 1.04 -11.61 -9.93
C VAL A 125 0.36 -10.25 -9.99
N SER A 126 -0.79 -10.06 -9.32
CA SER A 126 -1.42 -8.74 -9.22
C SER A 126 -0.57 -7.73 -8.44
N GLY A 127 0.27 -8.19 -7.49
CA GLY A 127 1.25 -7.37 -6.78
C GLY A 127 2.66 -7.36 -7.37
N SER A 128 2.93 -8.20 -8.38
CA SER A 128 4.25 -8.42 -9.00
C SER A 128 4.34 -7.92 -10.45
N LEU A 129 3.23 -7.55 -11.09
CA LEU A 129 3.24 -6.73 -12.29
C LEU A 129 3.14 -5.24 -11.89
N GLY A 130 4.27 -4.73 -11.41
CA GLY A 130 4.56 -3.33 -11.14
C GLY A 130 6.06 -3.18 -10.96
#